data_AF-A0A0D0B0P5-F1
#
_entry.id   AF-A0A0D0B0P5-F1
#
_cell.length_a   1.000
_cell.length_b   1.000
_cell.length_c   1.000
_cell.angle_alpha   90.00
_cell.angle_beta   90.00
_cell.angle_gamma   90.00
#
_symmetry.space_group_name_H-M   'P 1'
#
loop_
_entity.id
_entity.type
_entity.pdbx_description
1 polymer ?
#
loop_
_entity_poly.entity_id
_entity_poly.type
_entity_poly.pdbx_seq_one_letter_code
_entity_poly.pdbx_strand_id
1 'polypeptide(L)'
;LLGTQYQVLDVVGEGAYGIVCSAVHRPSGRKVAIKKIAPFDHSMFCLRTLRELKLLKFLSEAGIISVLDIIKPPSLEAFKEVYLIQELMETDMHRVIRTQDLSD
;
A
#
# COMPACT_ATOMS: atom_id res chain seq x y z
N LEU A 1 6.43 -15.28 2.39
CA LEU A 1 5.19 -14.57 2.81
C LEU A 1 4.55 -13.86 1.63
N LEU A 2 5.19 -12.85 1.02
CA LEU A 2 4.67 -12.21 -0.20
C LEU A 2 4.47 -13.19 -1.36
N GLY A 3 5.54 -13.81 -1.87
CA GLY A 3 5.44 -14.68 -3.05
C GLY A 3 4.57 -15.93 -2.87
N THR A 4 4.34 -16.35 -1.63
CA THR A 4 3.50 -17.52 -1.29
C THR A 4 2.01 -17.19 -1.21
N GLN A 5 1.65 -15.99 -0.73
CA GLN A 5 0.25 -15.59 -0.50
C GLN A 5 -0.26 -14.63 -1.57
N TYR A 6 0.62 -13.88 -2.22
CA TYR A 6 0.29 -12.85 -3.19
C TYR A 6 1.06 -13.09 -4.50
N GLN A 7 0.33 -12.99 -5.61
CA GLN A 7 0.92 -12.90 -6.94
C GLN A 7 1.00 -11.42 -7.32
N VAL A 8 2.21 -10.87 -7.33
CA VAL A 8 2.45 -9.50 -7.78
C VAL A 8 2.21 -9.42 -9.29
N LEU A 9 1.52 -8.37 -9.72
CA LEU A 9 1.19 -8.08 -11.12
C LEU A 9 2.02 -6.86 -11.56
N ASP A 10 1.38 -5.69 -11.64
CA ASP A 10 1.96 -4.48 -12.21
C ASP A 10 2.25 -3.42 -11.13
N VAL A 11 3.26 -2.59 -11.37
CA VAL A 11 3.48 -1.36 -10.58
C VAL A 11 2.34 -0.39 -10.91
N VAL A 12 1.65 0.11 -9.87
CA VAL A 12 0.54 1.07 -10.01
C VAL A 12 0.91 2.47 -9.56
N GLY A 13 2.00 2.63 -8.81
CA GLY A 13 2.49 3.95 -8.42
C GLY A 13 3.82 3.88 -7.69
N GLU A 14 4.53 5.01 -7.70
CA GLU A 14 5.77 5.22 -6.98
C GLU A 14 5.64 6.51 -6.17
N GLY A 15 6.07 6.47 -4.92
CA GLY A 15 6.07 7.62 -4.02
C GLY A 15 7.45 7.86 -3.42
N ALA A 16 7.57 8.91 -2.62
CA ALA A 16 8.84 9.39 -2.08
C ALA A 16 9.65 8.37 -1.25
N TYR A 17 9.07 7.26 -0.81
CA TYR A 17 9.74 6.24 0.02
C TYR A 17 9.20 4.82 -0.23
N GLY A 18 8.58 4.57 -1.38
CA GLY A 18 7.99 3.27 -1.63
C GLY A 18 7.37 3.07 -3.01
N ILE A 19 7.16 1.80 -3.35
CA ILE A 19 6.51 1.35 -4.58
C ILE A 19 5.18 0.71 -4.21
N VAL A 20 4.16 0.98 -5.00
CA VAL A 20 2.86 0.31 -4.91
C VAL A 20 2.68 -0.59 -6.12
N CYS A 21 2.42 -1.87 -5.89
CA CYS A 21 2.09 -2.82 -6.94
C CYS A 21 0.68 -3.36 -6.76
N SER A 22 -0.02 -3.64 -7.85
CA SER A 22 -1.18 -4.49 -7.85
C SER A 22 -0.78 -5.95 -7.64
N ALA A 23 -1.62 -6.71 -6.96
CA ALA A 23 -1.40 -8.14 -6.73
C ALA A 23 -2.73 -8.88 -6.60
N VAL A 24 -2.68 -10.20 -6.73
CA VAL A 24 -3.79 -11.11 -6.43
C VAL A 24 -3.45 -11.90 -5.18
N HIS A 25 -4.29 -11.80 -4.15
CA HIS A 25 -4.23 -12.66 -2.99
C HIS A 25 -4.67 -14.08 -3.40
N ARG A 26 -3.73 -15.03 -3.43
CA ARG A 26 -3.94 -16.37 -3.99
C ARG A 26 -5.08 -17.14 -3.30
N PRO A 27 -5.20 -17.15 -1.95
CA PRO A 27 -6.26 -17.90 -1.29
C PRO A 27 -7.67 -17.41 -1.59
N SER A 28 -7.87 -16.09 -1.73
CA SER A 28 -9.21 -15.50 -1.92
C SER A 28 -9.51 -15.04 -3.34
N GLY A 29 -8.50 -15.01 -4.23
CA GLY A 29 -8.60 -14.42 -5.57
C GLY A 29 -8.77 -12.89 -5.57
N ARG A 30 -8.73 -12.22 -4.42
CA ARG A 30 -8.96 -10.77 -4.30
C ARG A 30 -7.80 -9.99 -4.92
N LYS A 31 -8.10 -9.02 -5.77
CA LYS A 31 -7.12 -8.01 -6.22
C LYS A 31 -6.86 -7.00 -5.09
N VAL A 32 -5.60 -6.71 -4.84
CA VAL A 32 -5.12 -5.83 -3.77
C VAL A 32 -4.01 -4.92 -4.27
N ALA A 33 -3.76 -3.84 -3.55
CA ALA A 33 -2.55 -3.04 -3.68
C ALA A 33 -1.56 -3.42 -2.58
N ILE A 34 -0.29 -3.58 -2.92
CA ILE A 34 0.82 -3.83 -1.99
C ILE A 34 1.72 -2.62 -2.00
N LYS A 35 1.71 -1.85 -0.91
CA LYS A 35 2.62 -0.72 -0.70
C LYS A 35 3.85 -1.18 0.07
N LYS A 36 5.00 -1.22 -0.61
CA LYS A 36 6.31 -1.48 -0.03
C LYS A 36 6.94 -0.17 0.44
N ILE A 37 7.32 -0.09 1.72
CA ILE A 37 7.92 1.09 2.35
C ILE A 37 9.26 0.69 2.98
N ALA A 38 10.34 1.40 2.68
CA ALA A 38 11.66 1.21 3.29
C ALA A 38 12.06 2.46 4.09
N PRO A 39 11.52 2.66 5.32
CA PRO A 39 11.63 3.94 6.01
C PRO A 39 12.90 4.09 6.86
N PHE A 40 13.69 3.04 7.03
CA PHE A 40 14.70 2.96 8.10
C PHE A 40 15.98 3.76 7.85
N ASP A 41 16.16 4.31 6.65
CA ASP A 41 17.32 5.17 6.34
C ASP A 41 17.20 6.55 7.01
N HIS A 42 15.99 6.99 7.34
CA HIS A 42 15.75 8.28 7.97
C HIS A 42 14.65 8.22 9.05
N SER A 43 14.95 8.69 10.26
CA SER A 43 14.01 8.72 11.39
C SER A 43 12.68 9.42 11.07
N MET A 44 12.72 10.47 10.25
CA MET A 44 11.52 11.17 9.76
C MET A 44 10.60 10.26 8.94
N PHE A 45 11.15 9.37 8.12
CA PHE A 45 10.35 8.43 7.33
C PHE A 45 9.74 7.33 8.21
N CYS A 46 10.46 6.88 9.24
CA CYS A 46 9.89 6.00 10.26
C CYS A 46 8.68 6.63 10.96
N LEU A 47 8.79 7.89 11.39
CA LEU A 47 7.70 8.61 12.04
C LEU A 47 6.51 8.81 11.11
N ARG A 48 6.73 9.15 9.84
CA ARG A 48 5.67 9.26 8.82
C ARG A 48 4.96 7.93 8.60
N THR A 49 5.72 6.85 8.44
CA THR A 49 5.18 5.49 8.26
C THR A 49 4.37 5.05 9.47
N LEU A 50 4.86 5.31 10.69
CA LEU A 50 4.14 4.98 11.92
C LEU A 50 2.84 5.79 12.05
N ARG A 51 2.87 7.08 11.70
CA ARG A 51 1.68 7.94 11.73
C ARG A 51 0.64 7.46 10.73
N GLU A 52 1.05 7.14 9.50
CA GLU A 52 0.16 6.57 8.47
C GLU A 52 -0.50 5.28 8.96
N LEU A 53 0.29 4.32 9.45
CA LEU A 53 -0.22 3.05 9.98
C LEU A 53 -1.19 3.24 11.15
N LYS A 54 -0.89 4.14 12.08
CA LYS A 54 -1.79 4.44 13.20
C LYS A 54 -3.09 5.04 12.69
N LEU A 55 -3.03 6.08 11.87
CA LEU A 55 -4.22 6.77 11.36
C LEU A 55 -5.11 5.83 10.55
N LEU A 56 -4.55 5.03 9.64
CA LEU A 56 -5.32 4.06 8.85
C LEU A 56 -5.94 2.95 9.70
N LYS A 57 -5.37 2.63 10.86
CA LYS A 57 -5.96 1.67 11.80
C LYS A 57 -7.11 2.27 12.61
N PHE A 58 -7.08 3.58 12.86
CA PHE A 58 -8.13 4.28 13.61
C PHE A 58 -9.28 4.77 12.73
N LEU A 59 -8.99 5.14 11.48
CA LEU A 59 -9.96 5.67 10.53
C LEU A 59 -10.47 4.53 9.65
N SER A 60 -11.70 4.06 9.92
CA SER A 60 -12.35 2.97 9.19
C SER A 60 -13.75 3.40 8.74
N GLU A 61 -13.80 4.38 7.84
CA GLU A 61 -15.03 4.97 7.30
C GLU A 61 -15.02 4.96 5.77
N ALA A 62 -16.21 5.06 5.16
CA ALA A 62 -16.34 5.17 3.72
C ALA A 62 -15.57 6.39 3.18
N GLY A 63 -14.78 6.21 2.12
CA GLY A 63 -13.96 7.26 1.52
C GLY A 63 -12.52 7.33 2.04
N ILE A 64 -12.15 6.49 3.04
CA ILE A 64 -10.77 6.32 3.50
C ILE A 64 -10.29 4.94 3.09
N ILE A 65 -9.08 4.87 2.50
CA ILE A 65 -8.49 3.60 2.07
C ILE A 65 -8.24 2.69 3.28
N SER A 66 -8.67 1.43 3.18
CA SER A 66 -8.50 0.47 4.27
C SER A 66 -7.18 -0.30 4.18
N VAL A 67 -6.60 -0.63 5.35
CA VAL A 67 -5.53 -1.62 5.46
C VAL A 67 -6.16 -3.00 5.67
N LEU A 68 -5.96 -3.88 4.69
CA LEU A 68 -6.49 -5.25 4.69
C LEU A 68 -5.58 -6.20 5.49
N ASP A 69 -4.27 -6.01 5.37
CA ASP A 69 -3.26 -6.84 6.04
C ASP A 69 -1.91 -6.10 6.12
N ILE A 70 -1.04 -6.53 7.03
CA ILE A 70 0.35 -6.05 7.15
C ILE A 70 1.26 -7.27 7.23
N ILE A 71 2.20 -7.36 6.30
CA ILE A 71 3.15 -8.48 6.31
C ILE A 71 4.21 -8.21 7.35
N LYS A 72 4.22 -9.05 8.38
CA LYS A 72 5.17 -8.96 9.48
C LYS A 72 6.55 -9.44 9.02
N PRO A 73 7.63 -8.73 9.39
CA PRO A 73 8.97 -9.26 9.22
C PRO A 73 9.15 -10.53 10.08
N PRO A 74 9.99 -11.49 9.66
CA PRO A 74 10.20 -12.73 10.41
C PRO A 74 10.97 -12.50 11.73
N SER A 75 11.76 -11.42 11.82
CA SER A 75 12.47 -11.02 13.04
C SER A 75 12.75 -9.50 13.01
N LEU A 76 13.24 -8.95 14.13
CA LEU A 76 13.63 -7.54 14.22
C LEU A 76 14.84 -7.23 13.32
N GLU A 77 15.79 -8.15 13.21
CA GLU A 77 16.99 -8.01 12.38
C GLU A 77 16.63 -7.97 10.88
N ALA A 78 15.62 -8.75 10.48
CA ALA A 78 15.08 -8.78 9.13
C ALA A 78 14.11 -7.62 8.83
N PHE A 79 13.82 -6.75 9.81
CA PHE A 79 12.87 -5.66 9.64
C PHE A 79 13.51 -4.48 8.89
N LYS A 80 13.56 -4.60 7.56
CA LYS A 80 14.09 -3.57 6.66
C LYS A 80 13.01 -2.84 5.88
N GLU A 81 11.82 -3.41 5.81
CA GLU A 81 10.75 -2.94 4.95
C GLU A 81 9.41 -3.25 5.60
N VAL A 82 8.40 -2.42 5.31
CA VAL A 82 7.02 -2.62 5.69
C VAL A 82 6.22 -2.86 4.42
N TYR A 83 5.32 -3.85 4.44
CA TYR A 83 4.41 -4.13 3.34
C TYR A 83 2.97 -4.00 3.84
N LEU A 84 2.26 -3.00 3.33
CA LEU A 84 0.84 -2.79 3.61
C LEU A 84 0.02 -3.35 2.46
N ILE A 85 -0.97 -4.17 2.80
CA ILE A 85 -1.95 -4.67 1.85
C ILE A 85 -3.19 -3.79 1.97
N GLN A 86 -3.61 -3.20 0.86
CA GLN A 86 -4.71 -2.25 0.79
C GLN A 86 -5.66 -2.61 -0.34
N GLU A 87 -6.79 -1.92 -0.38
CA GLU A 87 -7.73 -2.00 -1.49
C GLU A 87 -7.09 -1.52 -2.79
N LEU A 88 -7.30 -2.26 -3.88
CA LEU A 88 -6.86 -1.83 -5.20
C LEU A 88 -7.92 -0.88 -5.78
N MET A 89 -7.54 0.37 -6.02
CA MET A 89 -8.36 1.36 -6.72
C MET A 89 -8.00 1.37 -8.21
N GLU A 90 -8.98 1.64 -9.09
CA GLU A 90 -8.77 1.62 -10.54
C GLU A 90 -7.95 2.80 -11.06
N THR A 91 -8.15 3.97 -10.46
CA THR A 91 -7.50 5.22 -10.84
C THR A 91 -7.39 6.16 -9.64
N ASP A 92 -6.49 7.13 -9.75
CA ASP A 92 -6.44 8.29 -8.84
C ASP A 92 -7.00 9.55 -9.53
N MET A 93 -7.35 10.53 -8.71
CA MET A 93 -7.94 11.80 -9.17
C MET A 93 -6.98 12.61 -10.05
N HIS A 94 -5.68 12.54 -9.77
CA HIS A 94 -4.66 13.25 -10.52
C HIS A 94 -4.57 12.74 -11.96
N ARG A 95 -4.80 11.44 -12.21
CA ARG A 95 -4.95 10.88 -13.55
C ARG A 95 -6.26 11.30 -14.20
N VAL A 96 -7.39 11.19 -13.49
CA VAL A 96 -8.73 11.56 -14.01
C VAL A 96 -8.75 12.99 -14.53
N ILE A 97 -8.33 13.95 -13.72
CA ILE A 97 -8.31 15.39 -14.07
C ILE A 97 -7.49 15.67 -15.33
N ARG A 98 -6.43 14.88 -15.59
CA ARG A 98 -5.59 15.07 -16.78
C ARG A 98 -6.10 14.41 -18.05
N THR A 99 -6.89 13.34 -17.93
CA THR A 99 -7.21 12.48 -19.08
C THR A 99 -8.68 12.51 -19.46
N GLN A 100 -9.55 13.08 -18.63
CA GLN A 100 -10.99 13.10 -18.87
C GLN A 100 -11.50 14.54 -18.80
N ASP A 101 -12.29 14.92 -19.81
CA ASP A 101 -13.12 16.11 -19.71
C ASP A 101 -14.26 15.80 -18.72
N LEU A 102 -14.18 16.43 -17.56
CA LEU A 102 -15.19 16.30 -16.53
C LEU A 102 -16.38 17.19 -16.91
N SER A 103 -17.51 16.58 -17.23
CA SER A 103 -18.79 17.29 -17.36
C SER A 103 -19.35 17.62 -15.97
N ASP A 104 -20.00 18.78 -15.85
CA ASP A 104 -20.79 19.17 -14.66
C ASP A 104 -21.98 18.21 -14.40
#